data_AF-A0A5C4TEH0-F1
#
_entry.id   AF-A0A5C4TEH0-F1
#
_cell.length_a   1.000
_cell.length_b   1.000
_cell.length_c   1.000
_cell.angle_alpha   90.00
_cell.angle_beta   90.00
_cell.angle_gamma   90.00
#
_symmetry.space_group_name_H-M   'P 1'
#
loop_
_entity.id
_entity.type
_entity.pdbx_description
1 polymer ?
#
loop_
_entity_poly.entity_id
_entity_poly.type
_entity_poly.pdbx_seq_one_letter_code
_entity_poly.pdbx_strand_id
1 'polypeptide(L)'
;MAGIAACLLSEYPHLKPETLKAYLVAYGDPLVGYENPAPRVHAANVLRAFREGKKAKLPVPVKAASAVNIIDPYAAIQSDDEIERGLALSMLVQRKAFSREELWAFTADGSSTVRKIAVATLHKPHCEQERQLKSEEEEGVRGWYAYGLLQDATETELAKWAKWATDINWTVRWCVSEYTARYPETLPQLEKTHNPDEVPVKALPLMRWYADRNSKKLVE
;
A
#
# COMPACT_ATOMS: atom_id res chain seq x y z
N MET A 1 -3.71 -3.41 -9.94
CA MET A 1 -3.23 -4.05 -11.19
C MET A 1 -4.31 -4.81 -11.93
N ALA A 2 -4.97 -5.80 -11.31
CA ALA A 2 -6.03 -6.58 -11.96
C ALA A 2 -7.16 -5.72 -12.58
N GLY A 3 -7.64 -4.69 -11.87
CA GLY A 3 -8.70 -3.81 -12.39
C GLY A 3 -8.30 -2.97 -13.62
N ILE A 4 -7.08 -2.42 -13.65
CA ILE A 4 -6.57 -1.67 -14.81
C ILE A 4 -6.33 -2.61 -15.99
N ALA A 5 -5.78 -3.80 -15.75
CA ALA A 5 -5.59 -4.79 -16.79
C ALA A 5 -6.93 -5.27 -17.38
N ALA A 6 -7.93 -5.52 -16.53
CA ALA A 6 -9.28 -5.87 -16.96
C ALA A 6 -9.95 -4.74 -17.76
N CYS A 7 -9.81 -3.49 -17.32
CA CYS A 7 -10.32 -2.32 -18.05
C CYS A 7 -9.67 -2.17 -19.43
N LEU A 8 -8.34 -2.29 -19.52
CA LEU A 8 -7.61 -2.20 -20.79
C LEU A 8 -7.93 -3.37 -21.73
N LEU A 9 -8.10 -4.59 -21.21
CA LEU A 9 -8.53 -5.74 -22.02
C LEU A 9 -9.99 -5.61 -22.48
N SER A 10 -10.84 -4.94 -21.69
CA SER A 10 -12.23 -4.67 -22.09
C SER A 10 -12.31 -3.61 -23.20
N GLU A 11 -11.49 -2.56 -23.13
CA GLU A 11 -11.45 -1.49 -24.14
C GLU A 11 -10.71 -1.92 -25.41
N TYR A 12 -9.74 -2.84 -25.28
CA TYR A 12 -8.95 -3.41 -26.38
C TYR A 12 -9.01 -4.96 -26.35
N PRO A 13 -10.14 -5.58 -26.73
CA PRO A 13 -10.35 -7.04 -26.59
C PRO A 13 -9.42 -7.89 -27.47
N HIS A 14 -8.81 -7.28 -28.49
CA HIS A 14 -7.84 -7.96 -29.38
C HIS A 14 -6.43 -8.00 -28.78
N LEU A 15 -6.21 -7.32 -27.65
CA LEU A 15 -4.91 -7.21 -27.05
C LEU A 15 -4.56 -8.48 -26.28
N LYS A 16 -3.45 -9.12 -26.65
CA LYS A 16 -2.95 -10.28 -25.91
C LYS A 16 -2.38 -9.84 -24.54
N PRO A 17 -2.57 -10.62 -23.46
CA PRO A 17 -2.04 -10.30 -22.13
C PRO A 17 -0.53 -10.00 -22.12
N GLU A 18 0.24 -10.69 -22.96
CA GLU A 18 1.69 -10.52 -23.10
C GLU A 18 2.05 -9.17 -23.71
N THR A 19 1.27 -8.73 -24.71
CA THR A 19 1.38 -7.40 -25.30
C THR A 19 1.03 -6.34 -24.27
N LEU A 20 -0.06 -6.53 -23.52
CA LEU A 20 -0.43 -5.60 -22.44
C LEU A 20 0.73 -5.45 -21.45
N LYS A 21 1.26 -6.57 -20.95
CA LYS A 21 2.40 -6.60 -20.04
C LYS A 21 3.61 -5.83 -20.59
N ALA A 22 3.93 -6.01 -21.88
CA ALA A 22 5.02 -5.27 -22.53
C ALA A 22 4.81 -3.75 -22.49
N TYR A 23 3.59 -3.28 -22.78
CA TYR A 23 3.26 -1.85 -22.71
C TYR A 23 3.29 -1.33 -21.27
N LEU A 24 2.77 -2.11 -20.31
CA LEU A 24 2.77 -1.77 -18.90
C LEU A 24 4.19 -1.57 -18.35
N VAL A 25 5.14 -2.40 -18.79
CA VAL A 25 6.55 -2.32 -18.41
C VAL A 25 7.28 -1.18 -19.15
N ALA A 26 7.02 -1.00 -20.44
CA ALA A 26 7.73 -0.02 -21.26
C ALA A 26 7.30 1.44 -21.02
N TYR A 27 6.08 1.65 -20.54
CA TYR A 27 5.47 2.98 -20.38
C TYR A 27 4.95 3.27 -18.97
N GLY A 28 5.32 2.42 -17.99
CA GLY A 28 5.11 2.72 -16.56
C GLY A 28 6.12 3.75 -16.08
N ASP A 29 5.66 4.73 -15.30
CA ASP A 29 6.56 5.74 -14.71
C ASP A 29 7.09 5.25 -13.35
N PRO A 30 8.40 5.42 -13.07
CA PRO A 30 8.90 5.34 -11.71
C PRO A 30 8.37 6.55 -10.91
N LEU A 31 7.92 6.34 -9.68
CA LEU A 31 7.69 7.48 -8.78
C LEU A 31 9.03 7.95 -8.21
N VAL A 32 9.26 9.25 -8.30
CA VAL A 32 10.40 9.91 -7.64
C VAL A 32 10.30 9.65 -6.14
N GLY A 33 11.34 9.06 -5.55
CA GLY A 33 11.39 8.72 -4.11
C GLY A 33 10.74 7.38 -3.73
N TYR A 34 10.48 6.48 -4.68
CA TYR A 34 9.89 5.17 -4.41
C TYR A 34 10.82 4.01 -4.75
N GLU A 35 11.41 3.37 -3.74
CA GLU A 35 12.35 2.25 -3.87
C GLU A 35 11.67 0.87 -4.00
N ASN A 36 10.51 0.79 -4.66
CA ASN A 36 9.89 -0.50 -4.93
C ASN A 36 10.23 -0.95 -6.37
N PRO A 37 10.82 -2.13 -6.56
CA PRO A 37 11.12 -2.66 -7.89
C PRO A 37 9.88 -3.14 -8.67
N ALA A 38 8.69 -3.14 -8.07
CA ALA A 38 7.46 -3.51 -8.76
C ALA A 38 7.06 -2.48 -9.84
N PRO A 39 6.76 -2.90 -11.08
CA PRO A 39 6.36 -1.98 -12.15
C PRO A 39 5.04 -1.26 -11.78
N ARG A 40 5.09 0.07 -11.66
CA ARG A 40 3.90 0.92 -11.49
C ARG A 40 3.30 1.22 -12.85
N VAL A 41 2.02 0.92 -13.01
CA VAL A 41 1.29 1.13 -14.27
C VAL A 41 0.73 2.54 -14.32
N HIS A 42 1.29 3.38 -15.18
CA HIS A 42 0.66 4.64 -15.57
C HIS A 42 -0.33 4.36 -16.71
N ALA A 43 -1.55 3.95 -16.35
CA ALA A 43 -2.58 3.54 -17.31
C ALA A 43 -2.79 4.58 -18.43
N ALA A 44 -2.72 5.87 -18.11
CA ALA A 44 -2.85 6.94 -19.10
C ALA A 44 -1.68 6.99 -20.11
N ASN A 45 -0.45 6.65 -19.70
CA ASN A 45 0.69 6.62 -20.63
C ASN A 45 0.60 5.40 -21.53
N VAL A 46 0.16 4.27 -20.98
CA VAL A 46 -0.11 3.04 -21.74
C VAL A 46 -1.22 3.28 -22.76
N LEU A 47 -2.33 3.90 -22.37
CA LEU A 47 -3.43 4.29 -23.27
C LEU A 47 -2.98 5.25 -24.36
N ARG A 48 -2.19 6.27 -24.01
CA ARG A 48 -1.62 7.22 -24.97
C ARG A 48 -0.70 6.52 -25.97
N ALA A 49 0.17 5.63 -25.51
CA ALA A 49 1.03 4.83 -26.38
C ALA A 49 0.24 3.95 -27.35
N PHE A 50 -0.88 3.36 -26.91
CA PHE A 50 -1.80 2.63 -27.79
C PHE A 50 -2.44 3.52 -28.85
N ARG A 51 -2.99 4.68 -28.46
CA ARG A 51 -3.64 5.62 -29.38
C ARG A 51 -2.69 6.19 -30.43
N GLU A 52 -1.44 6.43 -30.04
CA GLU A 52 -0.40 6.95 -30.93
C GLU A 52 0.23 5.86 -31.82
N GLY A 53 -0.23 4.60 -31.73
CA GLY A 53 0.33 3.48 -32.49
C GLY A 53 1.80 3.20 -32.15
N LYS A 54 2.29 3.70 -31.01
CA LYS A 54 3.65 3.46 -30.56
C LYS A 54 3.81 1.97 -30.32
N LYS A 55 4.76 1.35 -31.00
CA LYS A 55 5.13 -0.04 -30.74
C LYS A 55 5.92 -0.07 -29.44
N ALA A 56 5.39 -0.71 -28.41
CA ALA A 56 6.26 -1.22 -27.37
C ALA A 56 7.21 -2.20 -28.07
N LYS A 57 8.52 -1.99 -27.98
CA LYS A 57 9.43 -3.12 -28.20
C LYS A 57 8.96 -4.15 -27.18
N LEU A 58 8.53 -5.34 -27.67
CA LEU A 58 8.40 -6.48 -26.78
C LEU A 58 9.70 -6.48 -25.97
N PRO A 59 9.64 -6.40 -24.62
CA PRO A 59 10.86 -6.50 -23.86
C PRO A 59 11.55 -7.74 -24.41
N VAL A 60 12.81 -7.58 -24.87
CA VAL A 60 13.72 -8.71 -25.10
C VAL A 60 13.38 -9.66 -23.99
N PRO A 61 12.94 -10.91 -24.26
CA PRO A 61 12.40 -11.78 -23.22
C PRO A 61 13.37 -11.67 -22.08
N VAL A 62 12.96 -10.94 -21.03
CA VAL A 62 13.83 -10.69 -19.89
C VAL A 62 14.09 -12.10 -19.48
N LYS A 63 15.31 -12.60 -19.73
CA LYS A 63 15.71 -13.99 -19.51
C LYS A 63 15.01 -14.36 -18.23
N ALA A 64 13.91 -15.14 -18.32
CA ALA A 64 12.85 -15.10 -17.30
C ALA A 64 13.59 -15.19 -15.99
N ALA A 65 13.64 -14.09 -15.23
CA ALA A 65 14.56 -13.98 -14.10
C ALA A 65 14.35 -15.27 -13.34
N SER A 66 15.39 -16.10 -13.28
CA SER A 66 15.24 -17.54 -13.04
C SER A 66 14.28 -17.68 -11.89
N ALA A 67 13.10 -18.28 -12.13
CA ALA A 67 11.99 -18.22 -11.20
C ALA A 67 12.55 -18.54 -9.80
N VAL A 68 12.48 -17.57 -8.89
CA VAL A 68 13.08 -17.70 -7.57
C VAL A 68 12.47 -18.94 -6.91
N ASN A 69 13.27 -19.99 -6.79
CA ASN A 69 12.80 -21.30 -6.38
C ASN A 69 13.25 -21.54 -4.93
N ILE A 70 12.35 -21.30 -4.00
CA ILE A 70 12.61 -21.50 -2.57
C ILE A 70 12.42 -22.98 -2.23
N ILE A 71 13.54 -23.71 -2.12
CA ILE A 71 13.56 -25.12 -1.70
C ILE A 71 13.36 -25.22 -0.19
N ASP A 72 14.15 -24.45 0.58
CA ASP A 72 14.04 -24.36 2.04
C ASP A 72 13.67 -22.93 2.46
N PRO A 73 12.40 -22.69 2.87
CA PRO A 73 12.00 -21.35 3.30
C PRO A 73 12.61 -20.94 4.64
N TYR A 74 13.05 -21.86 5.50
CA TYR A 74 13.73 -21.50 6.75
C TYR A 74 15.15 -21.01 6.52
N ALA A 75 15.82 -21.47 5.46
CA ALA A 75 17.09 -20.91 5.03
C ALA A 75 16.87 -19.59 4.28
N ALA A 76 15.94 -19.57 3.33
CA ALA A 76 15.70 -18.41 2.46
C ALA A 76 15.17 -17.16 3.19
N ILE A 77 14.52 -17.31 4.36
CA ILE A 77 14.11 -16.17 5.18
C ILE A 77 15.30 -15.33 5.70
N GLN A 78 16.51 -15.91 5.70
CA GLN A 78 17.76 -15.24 6.05
C GLN A 78 18.56 -14.76 4.83
N SER A 79 17.99 -14.84 3.62
CA SER A 79 18.67 -14.44 2.38
C SER A 79 18.94 -12.93 2.34
N ASP A 80 20.02 -12.52 1.68
CA ASP A 80 20.26 -11.11 1.35
C ASP A 80 19.27 -10.59 0.29
N ASP A 81 18.72 -11.49 -0.54
CA ASP A 81 17.73 -11.16 -1.56
C ASP A 81 16.34 -10.94 -0.92
N GLU A 82 15.81 -9.73 -1.07
CA GLU A 82 14.52 -9.36 -0.49
C GLU A 82 13.32 -10.10 -1.09
N ILE A 83 13.40 -10.54 -2.35
CA ILE A 83 12.36 -11.33 -3.01
C ILE A 83 12.40 -12.76 -2.47
N GLU A 84 13.58 -13.33 -2.24
CA GLU A 84 13.72 -14.62 -1.57
C GLU A 84 13.13 -14.58 -0.15
N ARG A 85 13.48 -13.56 0.66
CA ARG A 85 12.89 -13.39 2.00
C ARG A 85 11.38 -13.21 1.95
N GLY A 86 10.86 -12.40 1.03
CA GLY A 86 9.42 -12.19 0.88
C GLY A 86 8.66 -13.47 0.49
N LEU A 87 9.20 -14.25 -0.44
CA LEU A 87 8.63 -15.55 -0.83
C LEU A 87 8.69 -16.54 0.33
N ALA A 88 9.83 -16.64 1.01
CA ALA A 88 10.02 -17.51 2.16
C ALA A 88 9.04 -17.17 3.29
N LEU A 89 8.90 -15.89 3.64
CA LEU A 89 7.98 -15.44 4.68
C LEU A 89 6.54 -15.80 4.31
N SER A 90 6.13 -15.56 3.06
CA SER A 90 4.80 -15.92 2.57
C SER A 90 4.52 -17.42 2.72
N MET A 91 5.48 -18.28 2.37
CA MET A 91 5.35 -19.73 2.52
C MET A 91 5.25 -20.15 3.99
N LEU A 92 6.05 -19.56 4.89
CA LEU A 92 6.05 -19.88 6.32
C LEU A 92 4.79 -19.39 7.03
N VAL A 93 4.29 -18.20 6.67
CA VAL A 93 3.00 -17.67 7.14
C VAL A 93 1.85 -18.60 6.77
N GLN A 94 1.79 -19.05 5.52
CA GLN A 94 0.74 -19.97 5.06
C GLN A 94 0.76 -21.29 5.85
N ARG A 95 1.95 -21.74 6.25
CA ARG A 95 2.15 -22.93 7.10
C ARG A 95 1.91 -22.66 8.59
N LYS A 96 1.60 -21.42 8.99
CA LYS A 96 1.49 -20.97 10.38
C LYS A 96 2.75 -21.30 11.20
N ALA A 97 3.92 -21.14 10.56
CA ALA A 97 5.21 -21.51 11.15
C ALA A 97 5.77 -20.47 12.14
N PHE A 98 5.14 -19.31 12.25
CA PHE A 98 5.56 -18.23 13.14
C PHE A 98 4.47 -17.88 14.15
N SER A 99 4.91 -17.61 15.37
CA SER A 99 4.17 -16.87 16.39
C SER A 99 3.94 -15.42 15.98
N ARG A 100 3.09 -14.72 16.73
CA ARG A 100 2.82 -13.30 16.48
C ARG A 100 4.06 -12.45 16.71
N GLU A 101 4.81 -12.76 17.76
CA GLU A 101 6.03 -12.05 18.16
C GLU A 101 7.12 -12.18 17.10
N GLU A 102 7.26 -13.37 16.50
CA GLU A 102 8.17 -13.60 15.37
C GLU A 102 7.72 -12.83 14.13
N LEU A 103 6.42 -12.81 13.81
CA LEU A 103 5.88 -11.99 12.73
C LEU A 103 6.09 -10.50 12.95
N TRP A 104 5.97 -10.05 14.21
CA TRP A 104 6.21 -8.65 14.57
C TRP A 104 7.64 -8.23 14.30
N ALA A 105 8.64 -9.11 14.48
CA ALA A 105 10.03 -8.80 14.17
C ALA A 105 10.24 -8.44 12.68
N PHE A 106 9.51 -9.09 11.77
CA PHE A 106 9.58 -8.80 10.32
C PHE A 106 8.99 -7.45 9.93
N THR A 107 8.26 -6.77 10.83
CA THR A 107 7.80 -5.38 10.58
C THR A 107 8.94 -4.37 10.56
N ALA A 108 10.15 -4.76 10.98
CA ALA A 108 11.36 -3.95 10.93
C ALA A 108 12.34 -4.38 9.82
N ASP A 109 11.97 -5.33 8.93
CA ASP A 109 12.84 -5.75 7.81
C ASP A 109 13.16 -4.57 6.89
N GLY A 110 14.37 -4.53 6.33
CA GLY A 110 14.77 -3.49 5.38
C GLY A 110 13.91 -3.46 4.11
N SER A 111 13.36 -4.60 3.70
CA SER A 111 12.49 -4.70 2.53
C SER A 111 11.03 -4.35 2.83
N SER A 112 10.50 -3.40 2.06
CA SER A 112 9.07 -3.08 2.11
C SER A 112 8.17 -4.26 1.73
N THR A 113 8.66 -5.20 0.91
CA THR A 113 7.92 -6.40 0.53
C THR A 113 7.71 -7.31 1.74
N VAL A 114 8.79 -7.57 2.49
CA VAL A 114 8.73 -8.37 3.72
C VAL A 114 7.85 -7.70 4.76
N ARG A 115 8.01 -6.39 4.98
CA ARG A 115 7.16 -5.62 5.90
C ARG A 115 5.68 -5.68 5.53
N LYS A 116 5.32 -5.55 4.24
CA LYS A 116 3.93 -5.69 3.77
C LYS A 116 3.34 -7.05 4.14
N ILE A 117 4.08 -8.13 3.92
CA ILE A 117 3.62 -9.49 4.23
C ILE A 117 3.41 -9.64 5.74
N ALA A 118 4.38 -9.17 6.55
CA ALA A 118 4.29 -9.22 8.00
C ALA A 118 3.05 -8.47 8.52
N VAL A 119 2.88 -7.20 8.12
CA VAL A 119 1.76 -6.35 8.58
C VAL A 119 0.42 -6.90 8.11
N ALA A 120 0.32 -7.32 6.84
CA ALA A 120 -0.91 -7.93 6.32
C ALA A 120 -1.29 -9.21 7.09
N THR A 121 -0.31 -10.00 7.52
CA THR A 121 -0.53 -11.23 8.29
C THR A 121 -0.95 -10.93 9.73
N LEU A 122 -0.34 -9.92 10.37
CA LEU A 122 -0.67 -9.51 11.73
C LEU A 122 -2.11 -8.97 11.85
N HIS A 123 -2.66 -8.48 10.74
CA HIS A 123 -4.03 -7.99 10.54
C HIS A 123 -4.40 -6.78 11.38
N LYS A 124 -4.48 -6.90 12.71
CA LYS A 124 -4.82 -5.81 13.64
C LYS A 124 -3.93 -5.86 14.87
N PRO A 125 -3.67 -4.74 15.56
CA PRO A 125 -2.85 -4.72 16.76
C PRO A 125 -3.51 -5.53 17.90
N HIS A 126 -2.69 -6.25 18.67
CA HIS A 126 -3.08 -7.01 19.85
C HIS A 126 -2.75 -6.27 21.16
N CYS A 127 -1.80 -5.34 21.13
CA CYS A 127 -1.40 -4.54 22.29
C CYS A 127 -1.09 -3.09 21.91
N GLU A 128 -0.89 -2.22 22.92
CA GLU A 128 -0.61 -0.79 22.70
C GLU A 128 0.74 -0.59 22.00
N GLN A 129 1.72 -1.47 22.23
CA GLN A 129 3.00 -1.42 21.53
C GLN A 129 2.82 -1.55 20.01
N GLU A 130 1.96 -2.45 19.56
CA GLU A 130 1.67 -2.62 18.13
C GLU A 130 0.78 -1.50 17.57
N ARG A 131 0.01 -0.83 18.42
CA ARG A 131 -0.72 0.39 18.07
C ARG A 131 0.20 1.59 17.86
N GLN A 132 1.39 1.60 18.46
CA GLN A 132 2.38 2.65 18.28
C GLN A 132 3.15 2.41 16.97
N LEU A 133 2.58 2.87 15.87
CA LEU A 133 3.25 2.83 14.58
C LEU A 133 4.57 3.60 14.64
N LYS A 134 5.69 2.94 14.32
CA LYS A 134 6.94 3.62 13.96
C LYS A 134 6.71 4.40 12.65
N SER A 135 7.51 5.42 12.39
CA SER A 135 7.47 6.10 11.09
C SER A 135 7.70 5.07 9.97
N GLU A 136 6.67 4.81 9.15
CA GLU A 136 6.78 3.95 7.97
C GLU A 136 6.80 4.83 6.72
N GLU A 137 7.87 4.75 5.97
CA GLU A 137 8.11 5.59 4.81
C GLU A 137 7.46 5.02 3.55
N GLU A 138 7.33 3.69 3.46
CA GLU A 138 6.76 3.06 2.29
C GLU A 138 5.23 3.10 2.32
N GLU A 139 4.67 3.76 1.31
CA GLU A 139 3.25 4.03 1.21
C GLU A 139 2.39 2.77 1.33
N GLY A 140 2.74 1.69 0.65
CA GLY A 140 1.96 0.46 0.64
C GLY A 140 1.95 -0.26 1.98
N VAL A 141 3.06 -0.27 2.72
CA VAL A 141 3.14 -0.77 4.10
C VAL A 141 2.25 0.10 4.99
N ARG A 142 2.31 1.44 4.87
CA ARG A 142 1.40 2.36 5.59
C ARG A 142 -0.07 2.03 5.34
N GLY A 143 -0.43 1.69 4.10
CA GLY A 143 -1.80 1.27 3.75
C GLY A 143 -2.27 0.05 4.54
N TRP A 144 -1.43 -0.98 4.65
CA TRP A 144 -1.74 -2.17 5.45
C TRP A 144 -1.83 -1.87 6.95
N TYR A 145 -0.94 -1.03 7.46
CA TYR A 145 -1.03 -0.58 8.84
C TYR A 145 -2.31 0.21 9.11
N ALA A 146 -2.67 1.15 8.23
CA ALA A 146 -3.89 1.94 8.36
C ALA A 146 -5.12 1.03 8.40
N TYR A 147 -5.16 -0.01 7.57
CA TYR A 147 -6.23 -1.01 7.59
C TYR A 147 -6.35 -1.67 8.97
N GLY A 148 -5.26 -2.21 9.51
CA GLY A 148 -5.27 -2.89 10.80
C GLY A 148 -5.53 -2.00 12.01
N LEU A 149 -4.92 -0.82 12.03
CA LEU A 149 -5.01 0.13 13.14
C LEU A 149 -6.41 0.76 13.21
N LEU A 150 -7.00 1.11 12.07
CA LEU A 150 -8.27 1.82 12.01
C LEU A 150 -9.49 0.90 12.05
N GLN A 151 -9.32 -0.41 11.93
CA GLN A 151 -10.44 -1.36 12.01
C GLN A 151 -11.09 -1.36 13.40
N ASP A 152 -10.28 -1.36 14.47
CA ASP A 152 -10.76 -1.39 15.87
C ASP A 152 -10.40 -0.10 16.63
N ALA A 153 -10.04 0.97 15.91
CA ALA A 153 -9.81 2.27 16.51
C ALA A 153 -11.12 2.79 17.13
N THR A 154 -11.01 3.32 18.35
CA THR A 154 -12.13 3.97 19.04
C THR A 154 -12.27 5.42 18.62
N GLU A 155 -13.42 6.04 18.91
CA GLU A 155 -13.67 7.47 18.65
C GLU A 155 -12.58 8.39 19.25
N THR A 156 -12.07 8.03 20.44
CA THR A 156 -11.07 8.82 21.16
C THR A 156 -9.69 8.85 20.49
N GLU A 157 -9.45 7.95 19.54
CA GLU A 157 -8.17 7.81 18.88
C GLU A 157 -8.03 8.66 17.61
N LEU A 158 -9.05 9.43 17.21
CA LEU A 158 -8.98 10.22 15.98
C LEU A 158 -7.78 11.18 15.98
N ALA A 159 -7.40 11.73 17.13
CA ALA A 159 -6.21 12.59 17.22
C ALA A 159 -4.91 11.88 16.79
N LYS A 160 -4.80 10.56 16.97
CA LYS A 160 -3.63 9.77 16.51
C LYS A 160 -3.59 9.69 14.98
N TRP A 161 -4.76 9.66 14.33
CA TRP A 161 -4.93 9.28 12.93
C TRP A 161 -5.32 10.44 12.00
N ALA A 162 -5.77 11.58 12.54
CA ALA A 162 -6.28 12.70 11.74
C ALA A 162 -5.28 13.20 10.70
N LYS A 163 -3.97 13.20 11.02
CA LYS A 163 -2.90 13.56 10.09
C LYS A 163 -2.83 12.69 8.82
N TRP A 164 -3.42 11.49 8.85
CA TRP A 164 -3.46 10.58 7.71
C TRP A 164 -4.57 10.91 6.71
N ALA A 165 -5.46 11.85 7.03
CA ALA A 165 -6.47 12.35 6.10
C ALA A 165 -5.86 12.97 4.83
N THR A 166 -4.63 13.47 4.94
CA THR A 166 -3.85 14.04 3.84
C THR A 166 -2.69 13.16 3.40
N ASP A 167 -2.65 11.88 3.79
CA ASP A 167 -1.58 10.97 3.35
C ASP A 167 -1.61 10.85 1.82
N ILE A 168 -0.45 10.77 1.18
CA ILE A 168 -0.34 10.60 -0.27
C ILE A 168 -0.95 9.27 -0.74
N ASN A 169 -0.94 8.24 0.10
CA ASN A 169 -1.53 6.94 -0.21
C ASN A 169 -3.06 6.98 -0.08
N TRP A 170 -3.74 6.70 -1.18
CA TRP A 170 -5.20 6.62 -1.23
C TRP A 170 -5.80 5.60 -0.25
N THR A 171 -5.16 4.44 -0.05
CA THR A 171 -5.62 3.39 0.87
C THR A 171 -5.64 3.89 2.31
N VAL A 172 -4.62 4.66 2.69
CA VAL A 172 -4.55 5.27 4.03
C VAL A 172 -5.72 6.24 4.22
N ARG A 173 -5.93 7.15 3.26
CA ARG A 173 -7.06 8.09 3.30
C ARG A 173 -8.42 7.39 3.30
N TRP A 174 -8.54 6.30 2.54
CA TRP A 174 -9.75 5.49 2.51
C TRP A 174 -10.04 4.89 3.89
N CYS A 175 -9.04 4.32 4.56
CA CYS A 175 -9.21 3.79 5.93
C CYS A 175 -9.61 4.88 6.92
N VAL A 176 -9.06 6.10 6.82
CA VAL A 176 -9.48 7.24 7.66
C VAL A 176 -10.93 7.62 7.39
N SER A 177 -11.36 7.63 6.13
CA SER A 177 -12.75 7.92 5.76
C SER A 177 -13.71 6.90 6.35
N GLU A 178 -13.42 5.60 6.19
CA GLU A 178 -14.20 4.52 6.80
C GLU A 178 -14.23 4.64 8.33
N TYR A 179 -13.10 4.99 8.96
CA TYR A 179 -13.05 5.23 10.39
C TYR A 179 -13.98 6.36 10.84
N THR A 180 -13.92 7.53 10.19
CA THR A 180 -14.78 8.68 10.53
C THR A 180 -16.26 8.40 10.29
N ALA A 181 -16.58 7.57 9.29
CA ALA A 181 -17.95 7.16 8.97
C ALA A 181 -18.61 6.30 10.06
N ARG A 182 -17.82 5.67 10.94
CA ARG A 182 -18.34 4.93 12.10
C ARG A 182 -18.86 5.83 13.22
N TYR A 183 -18.50 7.10 13.21
CA TYR A 183 -18.85 8.07 14.26
C TYR A 183 -19.41 9.38 13.65
N PRO A 184 -20.52 9.32 12.88
CA PRO A 184 -21.01 10.47 12.12
C PRO A 184 -21.48 11.64 12.97
N GLU A 185 -21.95 11.37 14.18
CA GLU A 185 -22.49 12.39 15.09
C GLU A 185 -21.39 13.22 15.77
N THR A 186 -20.15 12.71 15.82
CA THR A 186 -19.08 13.31 16.62
C THR A 186 -17.83 13.67 15.83
N LEU A 187 -17.60 13.01 14.69
CA LEU A 187 -16.43 13.22 13.84
C LEU A 187 -16.80 13.85 12.49
N PRO A 188 -16.02 14.84 12.00
CA PRO A 188 -16.17 15.33 10.64
C PRO A 188 -15.96 14.20 9.64
N GLN A 189 -16.83 14.13 8.64
CA GLN A 189 -16.75 13.13 7.58
C GLN A 189 -15.66 13.50 6.58
N LEU A 190 -14.79 12.54 6.26
CA LEU A 190 -13.77 12.70 5.23
C LEU A 190 -14.33 12.29 3.87
N GLU A 191 -14.51 13.26 2.98
CA GLU A 191 -14.91 13.01 1.59
C GLU A 191 -13.76 12.36 0.81
N LYS A 192 -14.06 11.26 0.11
CA LYS A 192 -13.06 10.52 -0.69
C LYS A 192 -12.82 11.24 -2.01
N THR A 193 -11.54 11.39 -2.38
CA THR A 193 -11.15 11.87 -3.70
C THR A 193 -9.97 11.07 -4.24
N HIS A 194 -9.99 10.84 -5.56
CA HIS A 194 -8.87 10.29 -6.31
C HIS A 194 -7.97 11.39 -6.89
N ASN A 195 -8.43 12.64 -6.88
CA ASN A 195 -7.67 13.80 -7.34
C ASN A 195 -6.70 14.26 -6.23
N PRO A 196 -5.37 14.17 -6.41
CA PRO A 196 -4.40 14.57 -5.40
C PRO A 196 -4.53 16.04 -4.98
N ASP A 197 -4.88 16.93 -5.92
CA ASP A 197 -4.97 18.38 -5.66
C ASP A 197 -6.16 18.76 -4.78
N GLU A 198 -7.18 17.91 -4.75
CA GLU A 198 -8.37 18.09 -3.90
C GLU A 198 -8.17 17.54 -2.49
N VAL A 199 -7.16 16.70 -2.25
CA VAL A 199 -6.94 16.05 -0.95
C VAL A 199 -6.90 17.08 0.20
N PRO A 200 -6.14 18.19 0.13
CA PRO A 200 -6.12 19.17 1.21
C PRO A 200 -7.48 19.81 1.48
N VAL A 201 -8.24 20.09 0.42
CA VAL A 201 -9.57 20.73 0.52
C VAL A 201 -10.57 19.77 1.15
N LYS A 202 -10.57 18.50 0.73
CA LYS A 202 -11.50 17.46 1.21
C LYS A 202 -11.19 17.04 2.65
N ALA A 203 -9.92 17.07 3.05
CA ALA A 203 -9.49 16.80 4.42
C ALA A 203 -9.70 17.99 5.38
N LEU A 204 -9.96 19.20 4.86
CA LEU A 204 -9.99 20.44 5.66
C LEU A 204 -10.94 20.40 6.87
N PRO A 205 -12.17 19.85 6.79
CA PRO A 205 -13.06 19.78 7.95
C PRO A 205 -12.44 18.97 9.11
N LEU A 206 -11.82 17.84 8.78
CA LEU A 206 -11.16 16.97 9.75
C LEU A 206 -9.90 17.61 10.34
N MET A 207 -9.12 18.31 9.50
CA MET A 207 -7.91 19.01 9.94
C MET A 207 -8.21 20.20 10.85
N ARG A 208 -9.30 20.94 10.60
CA ARG A 208 -9.77 22.01 11.50
C ARG A 208 -10.18 21.46 12.85
N TRP A 209 -11.01 20.41 12.87
CA TRP A 209 -11.39 19.72 14.10
C TRP A 209 -10.17 19.26 14.91
N TYR A 210 -9.16 18.72 14.22
CA TYR A 210 -7.92 18.25 14.86
C TYR A 210 -7.11 19.41 15.46
N ALA A 211 -6.99 20.53 14.75
CA ALA A 211 -6.32 21.72 15.24
C ALA A 211 -7.03 22.31 16.47
N ASP A 212 -8.36 22.41 16.43
CA ASP A 212 -9.17 22.97 17.53
C ASP A 212 -9.11 22.14 18.81
N ARG A 213 -8.97 20.81 18.71
CA ARG A 213 -8.81 19.94 19.88
C ARG A 213 -7.41 19.99 20.48
N ASN A 214 -6.38 20.14 19.64
CA ASN A 214 -5.00 20.26 20.12
C ASN A 214 -4.72 21.64 20.72
N SER A 215 -5.33 22.71 20.21
CA SER A 215 -5.21 24.04 20.81
C SER A 215 -5.85 24.09 22.20
N LYS A 216 -6.98 23.40 22.42
CA LYS A 216 -7.63 23.30 23.73
C LYS A 216 -6.82 22.51 24.76
N LYS A 217 -6.13 21.44 24.35
CA LYS A 217 -5.22 20.67 25.23
C LYS A 217 -3.98 21.43 25.69
N LEU A 218 -3.63 22.55 25.05
CA LEU A 218 -2.48 23.39 25.43
C LEU A 218 -2.85 24.48 26.45
N VAL A 219 -4.14 24.63 26.76
CA VAL A 219 -4.69 25.67 27.66
C VAL A 219 -5.18 25.07 28.99
N GLU A 220 -5.18 23.74 29.12
CA GLU A 220 -5.44 22.97 30.35
C GLU A 220 -4.14 22.45 30.96
#